data_AF-A0A969YNR2-F1
#
_entry.id   AF-A0A969YNR2-F1
#
_cell.length_a   1.000
_cell.length_b   1.000
_cell.length_c   1.000
_cell.angle_alpha   90.00
_cell.angle_beta   90.00
_cell.angle_gamma   90.00
#
_symmetry.space_group_name_H-M   'P 1'
#
loop_
_entity.id
_entity.type
_entity.pdbx_description
1 polymer ?
#
loop_
_entity_poly.entity_id
_entity_poly.type
_entity_poly.pdbx_seq_one_letter_code
_entity_poly.pdbx_strand_id
1 'polypeptide(L)'
;MELDHIKATGKILPFAFLLFLALILFVGLWPFDPWSENRVSPLDGSEGLRFEADGIVLSSGGEAEWIQSLFKNKAISIELWVRPAAESSGGVSSIVAFYDSQSEKSFFVGQWKSHLLVRTQTSHTVRGGRNYREIGLREGLVAGREHFLTITSDSTGTRIYSEGKPARVNPAHQVFPEDAVFGRIILGNNAAGKQGWSGDILGLGLYSRSLTTDEVLNSFSRWKDGSRISLHLEGTVGLYCFQEAAEREVKNCWGGTLNLLIPETFAPPRKILLSHSWDHLRHGWSSIQDVIVNIAGFIPFGFLTCALLLRRRNAGGGLAFIHAVLIGAFLSFTIENFQAWLPSRDSSLADLAFNTLGTALGAAACWLGSTKDAAFD
;
A
#
# COMPACT_ATOMS: atom_id res chain seq x y z
N MET A 1 54.89 -22.76 -11.26
CA MET A 1 53.67 -23.26 -10.59
C MET A 1 53.15 -22.30 -9.52
N GLU A 2 54.01 -21.68 -8.69
CA GLU A 2 53.60 -20.66 -7.69
C GLU A 2 53.07 -19.32 -8.27
N LEU A 3 53.70 -18.80 -9.33
CA LEU A 3 53.30 -17.52 -9.94
C LEU A 3 51.91 -17.56 -10.61
N ASP A 4 51.48 -18.72 -11.10
CA ASP A 4 50.13 -18.91 -11.64
C ASP A 4 49.09 -19.10 -10.53
N HIS A 5 49.46 -19.74 -9.41
CA HIS A 5 48.61 -19.85 -8.23
C HIS A 5 48.38 -18.49 -7.53
N ILE A 6 49.39 -17.62 -7.47
CA ILE A 6 49.29 -16.26 -6.91
C ILE A 6 48.49 -15.33 -7.84
N LYS A 7 48.63 -15.46 -9.17
CA LYS A 7 47.80 -14.72 -10.14
C LYS A 7 46.34 -15.22 -10.15
N ALA A 8 46.10 -16.50 -9.94
CA ALA A 8 44.76 -17.08 -9.82
C ALA A 8 44.05 -16.59 -8.55
N THR A 9 44.70 -16.67 -7.38
CA THR A 9 44.18 -16.09 -6.11
C THR A 9 44.05 -14.56 -6.17
N GLY A 10 44.86 -13.90 -6.99
CA GLY A 10 44.72 -12.49 -7.38
C GLY A 10 43.33 -12.13 -7.95
N LYS A 11 42.73 -13.01 -8.75
CA LYS A 11 41.47 -12.76 -9.48
C LYS A 11 40.23 -13.32 -8.82
N ILE A 12 40.37 -14.28 -7.89
CA ILE A 12 39.23 -14.93 -7.22
C ILE A 12 38.43 -13.94 -6.38
N LEU A 13 39.08 -13.08 -5.58
CA LEU A 13 38.38 -12.17 -4.67
C LEU A 13 37.50 -11.12 -5.39
N PRO A 14 37.99 -10.38 -6.43
CA PRO A 14 37.13 -9.50 -7.22
C PRO A 14 35.98 -10.23 -7.92
N PHE A 15 36.23 -11.44 -8.42
CA PHE A 15 35.18 -12.25 -9.06
C PHE A 15 34.10 -12.66 -8.05
N ALA A 16 34.49 -13.15 -6.87
CA ALA A 16 33.56 -13.49 -5.80
C ALA A 16 32.74 -12.28 -5.34
N PHE A 17 33.37 -11.10 -5.24
CA PHE A 17 32.67 -9.85 -4.95
C PHE A 17 31.63 -9.50 -6.01
N LEU A 18 32.00 -9.53 -7.29
CA LEU A 18 31.06 -9.21 -8.38
C LEU A 18 29.90 -10.20 -8.45
N LEU A 19 30.17 -11.49 -8.25
CA LEU A 19 29.14 -12.52 -8.21
C LEU A 19 28.17 -12.30 -7.04
N PHE A 20 28.70 -11.98 -5.85
CA PHE A 20 27.87 -11.74 -4.67
C PHE A 20 27.08 -10.43 -4.78
N LEU A 21 27.67 -9.38 -5.35
CA LEU A 21 26.98 -8.13 -5.65
C LEU A 21 25.81 -8.37 -6.62
N ALA A 22 26.04 -9.15 -7.68
CA ALA A 22 24.97 -9.52 -8.62
C ALA A 22 23.86 -10.31 -7.94
N LEU A 23 24.20 -11.24 -7.03
CA LEU A 23 23.24 -11.99 -6.24
C LEU A 23 22.39 -11.07 -5.33
N ILE A 24 23.01 -10.13 -4.61
CA ILE A 24 22.29 -9.17 -3.75
C ILE A 24 21.34 -8.33 -4.59
N LEU A 25 21.80 -7.79 -5.73
CA LEU A 25 20.95 -6.98 -6.61
C LEU A 25 19.79 -7.81 -7.18
N PHE A 26 20.06 -9.05 -7.60
CA PHE A 26 19.02 -9.95 -8.07
C PHE A 26 17.99 -10.23 -6.98
N VAL A 27 18.40 -10.67 -5.80
CA VAL A 27 17.48 -11.00 -4.70
C VAL A 27 16.72 -9.76 -4.21
N GLY A 28 17.40 -8.63 -4.07
CA GLY A 28 16.82 -7.38 -3.58
C GLY A 28 15.81 -6.77 -4.54
N LEU A 29 15.99 -6.94 -5.86
CA LEU A 29 15.11 -6.33 -6.86
C LEU A 29 14.12 -7.32 -7.50
N TRP A 30 14.28 -8.62 -7.27
CA TRP A 30 13.33 -9.64 -7.74
C TRP A 30 12.01 -9.56 -6.97
N PRO A 31 10.85 -9.92 -7.54
CA PRO A 31 10.60 -9.87 -8.97
C PRO A 31 10.72 -8.41 -9.43
N PHE A 32 11.55 -8.19 -10.45
CA PHE A 32 11.70 -6.85 -11.03
C PHE A 32 10.54 -6.61 -11.99
N ASP A 33 9.41 -6.17 -11.43
CA ASP A 33 8.17 -5.94 -12.17
C ASP A 33 7.62 -4.51 -11.90
N PRO A 34 8.21 -3.48 -12.55
CA PRO A 34 7.74 -2.10 -12.40
C PRO A 34 6.45 -1.80 -13.19
N TRP A 35 5.99 -2.72 -14.05
CA TRP A 35 4.80 -2.57 -14.89
C TRP A 35 3.81 -3.70 -14.67
N SER A 36 3.60 -4.08 -13.41
CA SER A 36 2.63 -5.09 -13.03
C SER A 36 1.26 -4.76 -13.62
N GLU A 37 0.59 -5.76 -14.20
CA GLU A 37 -0.74 -5.61 -14.78
C GLU A 37 -1.75 -5.13 -13.73
N ASN A 38 -2.64 -4.21 -14.11
CA ASN A 38 -3.73 -3.82 -13.24
C ASN A 38 -4.82 -4.90 -13.26
N ARG A 39 -4.99 -5.62 -12.15
CA ARG A 39 -5.94 -6.74 -12.08
C ARG A 39 -7.35 -6.30 -11.73
N VAL A 40 -7.91 -5.50 -12.64
CA VAL A 40 -9.31 -5.10 -12.64
C VAL A 40 -9.92 -5.53 -13.95
N SER A 41 -11.00 -6.29 -13.89
CA SER A 41 -11.72 -6.78 -15.08
C SER A 41 -13.22 -6.56 -14.95
N PRO A 42 -13.94 -6.25 -16.04
CA PRO A 42 -15.39 -6.34 -16.06
C PRO A 42 -15.85 -7.77 -15.75
N LEU A 43 -17.04 -7.90 -15.14
CA LEU A 43 -17.62 -9.22 -14.91
C LEU A 43 -18.26 -9.80 -16.18
N ASP A 44 -17.99 -11.06 -16.47
CA ASP A 44 -18.63 -11.77 -17.57
C ASP A 44 -20.13 -11.94 -17.33
N GLY A 45 -20.96 -11.37 -18.20
CA GLY A 45 -22.42 -11.54 -18.16
C GLY A 45 -23.13 -10.84 -17.00
N SER A 46 -22.47 -9.94 -16.27
CA SER A 46 -23.11 -9.13 -15.22
C SER A 46 -22.50 -7.73 -15.12
N GLU A 47 -23.30 -6.77 -14.62
CA GLU A 47 -22.82 -5.42 -14.31
C GLU A 47 -21.90 -5.44 -13.08
N GLY A 48 -20.63 -5.06 -13.26
CA GLY A 48 -19.69 -4.89 -12.17
C GLY A 48 -18.22 -4.99 -12.58
N LEU A 49 -17.35 -4.73 -11.62
CA LEU A 49 -15.90 -4.87 -11.74
C LEU A 49 -15.38 -5.88 -10.73
N ARG A 50 -14.54 -6.81 -11.19
CA ARG A 50 -13.75 -7.70 -10.36
C ARG A 50 -12.40 -7.08 -10.04
N PHE A 51 -12.02 -7.17 -8.77
CA PHE A 51 -10.73 -6.75 -8.25
C PHE A 51 -9.99 -7.96 -7.70
N GLU A 52 -8.72 -8.09 -8.08
CA GLU A 52 -7.73 -8.87 -7.33
C GLU A 52 -6.91 -7.93 -6.42
N ALA A 53 -5.99 -8.48 -5.62
CA ALA A 53 -5.26 -7.71 -4.61
C ALA A 53 -4.42 -6.54 -5.19
N ASP A 54 -3.95 -6.67 -6.42
CA ASP A 54 -3.23 -5.69 -7.23
C ASP A 54 -4.16 -4.98 -8.24
N GLY A 55 -5.45 -4.91 -7.94
CA GLY A 55 -6.43 -4.11 -8.69
C GLY A 55 -6.55 -2.69 -8.15
N ILE A 56 -6.59 -1.70 -9.06
CA ILE A 56 -6.84 -0.30 -8.71
C ILE A 56 -7.71 0.40 -9.76
N VAL A 57 -8.63 1.23 -9.29
CA VAL A 57 -9.42 2.17 -10.12
C VAL A 57 -9.29 3.55 -9.51
N LEU A 58 -9.13 4.58 -10.34
CA LEU A 58 -8.85 5.96 -9.93
C LEU A 58 -9.94 6.90 -10.45
N SER A 59 -10.28 7.95 -9.72
CA SER A 59 -11.13 9.03 -10.26
C SER A 59 -10.46 9.74 -11.45
N SER A 60 -11.20 9.96 -12.55
CA SER A 60 -10.70 10.63 -13.78
C SER A 60 -10.52 12.14 -13.65
N GLY A 61 -11.21 12.76 -12.69
CA GLY A 61 -11.27 14.22 -12.52
C GLY A 61 -9.93 14.80 -12.08
N GLY A 62 -9.23 15.46 -13.00
CA GLY A 62 -7.89 16.02 -12.84
C GLY A 62 -7.71 17.21 -11.89
N GLU A 63 -8.73 17.63 -11.14
CA GLU A 63 -8.61 18.73 -10.18
C GLU A 63 -9.06 18.29 -8.80
N ALA A 64 -8.08 17.99 -7.94
CA ALA A 64 -8.33 17.66 -6.54
C ALA A 64 -9.22 18.71 -5.86
N GLU A 65 -9.02 19.99 -6.19
CA GLU A 65 -9.82 21.11 -5.71
C GLU A 65 -11.31 21.01 -6.06
N TRP A 66 -11.65 20.48 -7.25
CA TRP A 66 -13.04 20.28 -7.63
C TRP A 66 -13.70 19.19 -6.77
N ILE A 67 -13.06 18.04 -6.57
CA ILE A 67 -13.58 16.97 -5.69
C ILE A 67 -13.73 17.49 -4.26
N GLN A 68 -12.76 18.28 -3.78
CA GLN A 68 -12.85 18.92 -2.47
C GLN A 68 -14.05 19.88 -2.38
N SER A 69 -14.33 20.61 -3.46
CA SER A 69 -15.45 21.55 -3.52
C SER A 69 -16.82 20.88 -3.37
N LEU A 70 -16.94 19.61 -3.79
CA LEU A 70 -18.17 18.82 -3.65
C LEU A 70 -18.50 18.54 -2.18
N PHE A 71 -17.48 18.39 -1.33
CA PHE A 71 -17.64 18.01 0.07
C PHE A 71 -17.43 19.17 1.06
N LYS A 72 -17.67 20.42 0.63
CA LYS A 72 -17.54 21.64 1.47
C LYS A 72 -18.31 21.56 2.79
N ASN A 73 -19.47 20.92 2.78
CA ASN A 73 -20.32 20.76 3.96
C ASN A 73 -19.85 19.64 4.90
N LYS A 74 -18.72 18.97 4.60
CA LYS A 74 -18.16 17.87 5.39
C LYS A 74 -19.17 16.74 5.65
N ALA A 75 -20.03 16.51 4.66
CA ALA A 75 -21.02 15.46 4.67
C ALA A 75 -20.86 14.59 3.43
N ILE A 76 -21.09 13.29 3.58
CA ILE A 76 -20.98 12.32 2.51
C ILE A 76 -21.93 11.15 2.75
N SER A 77 -22.44 10.58 1.66
CA SER A 77 -22.98 9.23 1.68
C SER A 77 -22.34 8.38 0.60
N ILE A 78 -22.05 7.13 0.95
CA ILE A 78 -21.46 6.12 0.08
C ILE A 78 -22.41 4.94 0.08
N GLU A 79 -22.94 4.62 -1.08
CA GLU A 79 -23.67 3.37 -1.33
C GLU A 79 -22.75 2.41 -2.06
N LEU A 80 -22.63 1.20 -1.52
CA LEU A 80 -21.66 0.23 -1.96
C LEU A 80 -22.35 -1.14 -2.08
N TRP A 81 -22.46 -1.63 -3.31
CA TRP A 81 -22.91 -3.00 -3.57
C TRP A 81 -21.72 -3.85 -3.96
N VAL A 82 -21.38 -4.81 -3.10
CA VAL A 82 -20.14 -5.59 -3.22
C VAL A 82 -20.36 -7.06 -2.95
N ARG A 83 -19.47 -7.89 -3.50
CA ARG A 83 -19.34 -9.31 -3.18
C ARG A 83 -17.87 -9.63 -2.87
N PRO A 84 -17.48 -9.75 -1.59
CA PRO A 84 -16.11 -10.08 -1.22
C PRO A 84 -15.70 -11.48 -1.71
N ALA A 85 -14.48 -11.64 -2.21
CA ALA A 85 -13.97 -12.95 -2.64
C ALA A 85 -13.40 -13.78 -1.49
N ALA A 86 -12.76 -13.12 -0.51
CA ALA A 86 -12.09 -13.79 0.60
C ALA A 86 -12.12 -12.96 1.90
N GLU A 87 -11.90 -13.62 3.03
CA GLU A 87 -11.79 -12.98 4.36
C GLU A 87 -10.32 -12.87 4.77
N SER A 88 -9.59 -11.91 4.20
CA SER A 88 -8.17 -11.73 4.52
C SER A 88 -7.97 -11.36 6.00
N SER A 89 -7.04 -12.05 6.66
CA SER A 89 -6.62 -11.77 8.03
C SER A 89 -5.32 -10.98 8.13
N GLY A 90 -4.63 -10.74 7.00
CA GLY A 90 -3.32 -10.09 6.95
C GLY A 90 -3.33 -8.57 7.20
N GLY A 91 -4.51 -7.96 7.29
CA GLY A 91 -4.67 -6.53 7.49
C GLY A 91 -6.06 -6.07 7.08
N VAL A 92 -6.26 -4.75 7.04
CA VAL A 92 -7.48 -4.17 6.49
C VAL A 92 -7.26 -3.86 5.01
N SER A 93 -8.05 -4.49 4.13
CA SER A 93 -8.09 -4.19 2.70
C SER A 93 -9.06 -3.05 2.39
N SER A 94 -8.75 -2.20 1.42
CA SER A 94 -9.51 -1.00 1.07
C SER A 94 -10.42 -1.25 -0.14
N ILE A 95 -11.72 -1.06 0.02
CA ILE A 95 -12.69 -1.17 -1.07
C ILE A 95 -12.82 0.17 -1.78
N VAL A 96 -13.01 1.24 -1.00
CA VAL A 96 -13.12 2.62 -1.47
C VAL A 96 -12.31 3.51 -0.53
N ALA A 97 -11.32 4.23 -1.07
CA ALA A 97 -10.50 5.17 -0.32
C ALA A 97 -10.64 6.58 -0.88
N PHE A 98 -10.65 7.54 0.03
CA PHE A 98 -10.59 8.97 -0.23
C PHE A 98 -9.31 9.49 0.40
N TYR A 99 -8.53 10.22 -0.40
CA TYR A 99 -7.26 10.74 0.06
C TYR A 99 -6.98 12.11 -0.56
N ASP A 100 -6.01 12.78 0.03
CA ASP A 100 -5.39 13.98 -0.52
C ASP A 100 -3.92 13.71 -0.81
N SER A 101 -3.42 14.22 -1.93
CA SER A 101 -2.02 14.04 -2.30
C SER A 101 -1.07 14.90 -1.46
N GLN A 102 -1.59 15.98 -0.85
CA GLN A 102 -0.80 16.93 -0.06
C GLN A 102 -0.76 16.60 1.43
N SER A 103 -1.68 15.76 1.93
CA SER A 103 -1.73 15.36 3.33
C SER A 103 -1.73 13.85 3.48
N GLU A 104 -1.21 13.35 4.60
CA GLU A 104 -1.32 11.92 4.93
C GLU A 104 -2.74 11.53 5.36
N LYS A 105 -3.68 12.47 5.39
CA LYS A 105 -5.05 12.21 5.82
C LYS A 105 -5.78 11.47 4.72
N SER A 106 -6.40 10.37 5.13
CA SER A 106 -7.28 9.59 4.30
C SER A 106 -8.42 9.04 5.15
N PHE A 107 -9.52 8.71 4.50
CA PHE A 107 -10.45 7.75 5.06
C PHE A 107 -10.77 6.71 4.01
N PHE A 108 -11.19 5.54 4.46
CA PHE A 108 -11.58 4.49 3.55
C PHE A 108 -12.65 3.60 4.18
N VAL A 109 -13.43 2.99 3.29
CA VAL A 109 -14.30 1.86 3.58
C VAL A 109 -13.54 0.60 3.18
N GLY A 110 -13.37 -0.31 4.13
CA GLY A 110 -12.53 -1.47 3.98
C GLY A 110 -13.09 -2.71 4.66
N GLN A 111 -12.37 -3.80 4.51
CA GLN A 111 -12.70 -5.11 5.04
C GLN A 111 -11.56 -5.65 5.90
N TRP A 112 -11.92 -6.23 7.04
CA TRP A 112 -11.02 -7.08 7.83
C TRP A 112 -11.75 -8.36 8.19
N LYS A 113 -11.26 -9.52 7.72
CA LYS A 113 -12.01 -10.78 7.78
C LYS A 113 -13.41 -10.59 7.19
N SER A 114 -14.48 -10.92 7.91
CA SER A 114 -15.87 -10.69 7.51
C SER A 114 -16.42 -9.31 7.88
N HIS A 115 -15.62 -8.42 8.47
CA HIS A 115 -16.09 -7.16 9.04
C HIS A 115 -15.93 -6.00 8.06
N LEU A 116 -16.95 -5.16 7.98
CA LEU A 116 -16.85 -3.83 7.36
C LEU A 116 -16.20 -2.88 8.35
N LEU A 117 -15.27 -2.06 7.87
CA LEU A 117 -14.64 -0.99 8.62
C LEU A 117 -14.71 0.32 7.84
N VAL A 118 -15.01 1.41 8.53
CA VAL A 118 -14.79 2.77 8.05
C VAL A 118 -13.72 3.37 8.96
N ARG A 119 -12.56 3.70 8.39
CA ARG A 119 -11.42 4.21 9.15
C ARG A 119 -11.02 5.57 8.61
N THR A 120 -10.82 6.51 9.53
CA THR A 120 -10.36 7.86 9.22
C THR A 120 -9.05 8.13 9.94
N GLN A 121 -8.01 8.46 9.19
CA GLN A 121 -6.68 8.79 9.71
C GLN A 121 -6.70 10.17 10.38
N THR A 122 -5.98 10.29 11.49
CA THR A 122 -5.87 11.53 12.28
C THR A 122 -4.43 12.01 12.35
N SER A 123 -4.21 13.33 12.32
CA SER A 123 -2.86 13.91 12.45
C SER A 123 -2.22 13.64 13.81
N HIS A 124 -3.04 13.40 14.83
CA HIS A 124 -2.59 13.13 16.19
C HIS A 124 -2.91 11.69 16.58
N THR A 125 -2.02 11.12 17.39
CA THR A 125 -2.23 9.83 18.04
C THR A 125 -3.40 9.95 19.00
N VAL A 126 -4.49 9.23 18.70
CA VAL A 126 -5.66 9.08 19.55
C VAL A 126 -5.30 8.18 20.73
N ARG A 127 -6.11 8.25 21.80
CA ARG A 127 -6.03 7.42 23.00
C ARG A 127 -5.82 5.94 22.62
N GLY A 128 -4.72 5.34 23.11
CA GLY A 128 -4.33 3.96 22.77
C GLY A 128 -3.24 3.82 21.69
N GLY A 129 -2.57 4.92 21.31
CA GLY A 129 -1.41 4.85 20.42
C GLY A 129 -1.74 4.74 18.93
N ARG A 130 -3.02 4.87 18.56
CA ARG A 130 -3.49 4.75 17.17
C ARG A 130 -3.64 6.13 16.54
N ASN A 131 -3.19 6.30 15.31
CA ASN A 131 -3.36 7.52 14.52
C ASN A 131 -4.63 7.48 13.64
N TYR A 132 -5.68 6.80 14.10
CA TYR A 132 -6.95 6.70 13.37
C TYR A 132 -8.15 6.53 14.31
N ARG A 133 -9.32 6.92 13.80
CA ARG A 133 -10.64 6.58 14.36
C ARG A 133 -11.33 5.56 13.45
N GLU A 134 -12.15 4.69 14.03
CA GLU A 134 -12.89 3.69 13.24
C GLU A 134 -14.30 3.42 13.76
N ILE A 135 -15.19 3.05 12.85
CA ILE A 135 -16.49 2.42 13.10
C ILE A 135 -16.55 1.15 12.24
N GLY A 136 -17.12 0.07 12.78
CA GLY A 136 -17.23 -1.19 12.05
C GLY A 136 -18.56 -1.88 12.23
N LEU A 137 -18.87 -2.75 11.28
CA LEU A 137 -20.01 -3.67 11.31
C LEU A 137 -19.46 -5.11 11.23
N ARG A 138 -19.66 -5.87 12.29
CA ARG A 138 -19.28 -7.29 12.33
C ARG A 138 -20.11 -8.07 11.33
N GLU A 139 -19.47 -8.99 10.63
CA GLU A 139 -20.10 -9.83 9.58
C GLU A 139 -20.78 -9.03 8.47
N GLY A 140 -20.42 -7.75 8.29
CA GLY A 140 -20.98 -6.90 7.24
C GLY A 140 -20.44 -7.18 5.83
N LEU A 141 -19.43 -8.04 5.69
CA LEU A 141 -18.75 -8.39 4.44
C LEU A 141 -18.33 -9.88 4.44
N VAL A 142 -19.28 -10.78 4.63
CA VAL A 142 -19.05 -12.23 4.52
C VAL A 142 -18.68 -12.60 3.08
N ALA A 143 -17.61 -13.37 2.89
CA ALA A 143 -17.14 -13.78 1.57
C ALA A 143 -18.17 -14.62 0.78
N GLY A 144 -18.18 -14.43 -0.54
CA GLY A 144 -19.08 -15.11 -1.48
C GLY A 144 -20.52 -14.62 -1.47
N ARG A 145 -20.89 -13.67 -0.59
CA ARG A 145 -22.23 -13.09 -0.51
C ARG A 145 -22.24 -11.66 -1.02
N GLU A 146 -23.34 -11.27 -1.65
CA GLU A 146 -23.60 -9.87 -1.95
C GLU A 146 -24.02 -9.12 -0.69
N HIS A 147 -23.52 -7.89 -0.56
CA HIS A 147 -23.90 -6.96 0.50
C HIS A 147 -24.16 -5.60 -0.12
N PHE A 148 -25.29 -5.00 0.22
CA PHE A 148 -25.59 -3.61 -0.06
C PHE A 148 -25.46 -2.78 1.22
N LEU A 149 -24.48 -1.90 1.23
CA LEU A 149 -24.11 -1.10 2.38
C LEU A 149 -24.26 0.38 2.05
N THR A 150 -24.84 1.14 2.98
CA THR A 150 -24.83 2.60 2.90
C THR A 150 -24.11 3.16 4.10
N ILE A 151 -23.11 4.00 3.87
CA ILE A 151 -22.38 4.73 4.92
C ILE A 151 -22.74 6.19 4.77
N THR A 152 -23.34 6.80 5.80
CA THR A 152 -23.59 8.25 5.83
C THR A 152 -22.76 8.88 6.93
N SER A 153 -22.18 10.05 6.66
CA SER A 153 -21.44 10.81 7.66
C SER A 153 -21.69 12.29 7.50
N ASP A 154 -21.89 12.97 8.61
CA ASP A 154 -22.03 14.43 8.73
C ASP A 154 -21.50 14.91 10.09
N SER A 155 -21.83 16.14 10.48
CA SER A 155 -21.45 16.71 11.78
C SER A 155 -22.03 15.95 12.99
N THR A 156 -23.09 15.16 12.82
CA THR A 156 -23.71 14.35 13.88
C THR A 156 -23.04 12.97 14.05
N GLY A 157 -22.12 12.62 13.15
CA GLY A 157 -21.33 11.39 13.19
C GLY A 157 -21.57 10.49 11.98
N THR A 158 -21.15 9.23 12.09
CA THR A 158 -21.24 8.23 11.01
C THR A 158 -22.29 7.15 11.32
N ARG A 159 -23.08 6.79 10.30
CA ARG A 159 -24.08 5.72 10.34
C ARG A 159 -23.78 4.70 9.24
N ILE A 160 -24.00 3.44 9.54
CA ILE A 160 -23.89 2.32 8.60
C ILE A 160 -25.26 1.67 8.50
N TYR A 161 -25.73 1.49 7.28
CA TYR A 161 -26.94 0.77 6.92
C TYR A 161 -26.55 -0.48 6.15
N SER A 162 -27.32 -1.56 6.34
CA SER A 162 -27.18 -2.82 5.63
C SER A 162 -28.55 -3.19 5.06
N GLU A 163 -28.61 -3.46 3.76
CA GLU A 163 -29.85 -3.80 3.05
C GLU A 163 -30.98 -2.76 3.29
N GLY A 164 -30.62 -1.47 3.23
CA GLY A 164 -31.53 -0.35 3.45
C GLY A 164 -31.93 -0.08 4.91
N LYS A 165 -31.43 -0.85 5.89
CA LYS A 165 -31.81 -0.73 7.32
C LYS A 165 -30.64 -0.23 8.18
N PRO A 166 -30.89 0.62 9.20
CA PRO A 166 -29.85 1.06 10.12
C PRO A 166 -29.20 -0.14 10.85
N ALA A 167 -27.87 -0.24 10.80
CA ALA A 167 -27.12 -1.33 11.40
C ALA A 167 -26.14 -0.84 12.49
N ARG A 168 -25.54 0.35 12.31
CA ARG A 168 -24.60 0.93 13.28
C ARG A 168 -24.64 2.44 13.26
N VAL A 169 -24.43 3.06 14.43
CA VAL A 169 -24.26 4.51 14.57
C VAL A 169 -23.09 4.78 15.51
N ASN A 170 -22.25 5.77 15.17
CA ASN A 170 -21.23 6.30 16.05
C ASN A 170 -21.17 7.83 15.95
N PRO A 171 -21.73 8.56 16.94
CA PRO A 171 -21.71 10.02 16.95
C PRO A 171 -20.31 10.62 17.08
N ALA A 172 -19.35 9.89 17.67
CA ALA A 172 -17.98 10.37 17.89
C ALA A 172 -17.06 10.15 16.67
N HIS A 173 -17.52 9.40 15.68
CA HIS A 173 -16.79 9.15 14.45
C HIS A 173 -17.31 10.05 13.34
N GLN A 174 -16.42 10.83 12.72
CA GLN A 174 -16.72 11.66 11.56
C GLN A 174 -15.66 11.39 10.50
N VAL A 175 -16.13 11.17 9.28
CA VAL A 175 -15.28 10.87 8.12
C VAL A 175 -14.39 12.07 7.74
N PHE A 176 -14.91 13.30 7.88
CA PHE A 176 -14.18 14.55 7.68
C PHE A 176 -13.83 15.22 9.02
N PRO A 177 -12.64 14.98 9.60
CA PRO A 177 -12.15 15.79 10.71
C PRO A 177 -12.01 17.28 10.32
N GLU A 178 -11.85 18.16 11.32
CA GLU A 178 -11.96 19.63 11.18
C GLU A 178 -11.12 20.26 10.04
N ASP A 179 -10.04 19.61 9.66
CA ASP A 179 -9.03 20.05 8.70
C ASP A 179 -8.70 18.94 7.68
N ALA A 180 -9.60 17.96 7.52
CA ALA A 180 -9.48 16.93 6.50
C ALA A 180 -10.13 17.37 5.19
N VAL A 181 -9.38 17.21 4.12
CA VAL A 181 -9.75 17.54 2.75
C VAL A 181 -9.39 16.32 1.92
N PHE A 182 -10.27 15.86 1.05
CA PHE A 182 -10.02 14.71 0.19
C PHE A 182 -10.25 15.12 -1.26
N GLY A 183 -9.27 14.85 -2.10
CA GLY A 183 -9.25 15.33 -3.48
C GLY A 183 -9.27 14.22 -4.51
N ARG A 184 -9.22 12.95 -4.12
CA ARG A 184 -9.16 11.82 -5.03
C ARG A 184 -9.83 10.59 -4.45
N ILE A 185 -10.35 9.75 -5.33
CA ILE A 185 -11.05 8.51 -4.99
C ILE A 185 -10.31 7.34 -5.62
N ILE A 186 -10.15 6.27 -4.85
CA ILE A 186 -9.53 5.02 -5.29
C ILE A 186 -10.46 3.87 -4.94
N LEU A 187 -10.63 2.91 -5.85
CA LEU A 187 -11.30 1.66 -5.58
C LEU A 187 -10.31 0.48 -5.60
N GLY A 188 -10.59 -0.53 -4.78
CA GLY A 188 -9.85 -1.80 -4.73
C GLY A 188 -8.51 -1.75 -3.99
N ASN A 189 -8.00 -0.56 -3.68
CA ASN A 189 -6.74 -0.40 -2.96
C ASN A 189 -6.68 0.94 -2.21
N ASN A 190 -5.56 1.19 -1.52
CA ASN A 190 -5.21 2.51 -1.01
C ASN A 190 -4.27 3.24 -1.98
N ALA A 191 -3.96 4.51 -1.70
CA ALA A 191 -3.08 5.32 -2.54
C ALA A 191 -1.66 4.77 -2.70
N ALA A 192 -1.21 3.93 -1.77
CA ALA A 192 0.11 3.30 -1.81
C ALA A 192 0.13 1.91 -2.46
N GLY A 193 -1.04 1.35 -2.81
CA GLY A 193 -1.14 0.01 -3.39
C GLY A 193 -0.92 -1.15 -2.40
N LYS A 194 -0.97 -0.89 -1.08
CA LYS A 194 -0.60 -1.87 -0.03
C LYS A 194 -1.79 -2.45 0.74
N GLN A 195 -3.02 -2.06 0.38
CA GLN A 195 -4.25 -2.52 1.03
C GLN A 195 -5.23 -3.05 -0.01
N GLY A 196 -4.74 -3.97 -0.84
CA GLY A 196 -5.51 -4.62 -1.90
C GLY A 196 -6.74 -5.34 -1.38
N TRP A 197 -7.88 -5.08 -1.99
CA TRP A 197 -9.14 -5.78 -1.76
C TRP A 197 -9.46 -6.70 -2.93
N SER A 198 -10.01 -7.88 -2.63
CA SER A 198 -10.41 -8.85 -3.64
C SER A 198 -11.89 -9.17 -3.56
N GLY A 199 -12.58 -9.04 -4.69
CA GLY A 199 -14.02 -9.21 -4.79
C GLY A 199 -14.61 -8.45 -5.96
N ASP A 200 -15.94 -8.45 -6.03
CA ASP A 200 -16.68 -7.79 -7.08
C ASP A 200 -17.35 -6.51 -6.53
N ILE A 201 -17.18 -5.37 -7.20
CA ILE A 201 -17.98 -4.15 -6.97
C ILE A 201 -19.07 -4.12 -8.05
N LEU A 202 -20.31 -4.26 -7.61
CA LEU A 202 -21.51 -4.35 -8.47
C LEU A 202 -22.20 -2.99 -8.64
N GLY A 203 -21.91 -2.05 -7.75
CA GLY A 203 -22.45 -0.70 -7.79
C GLY A 203 -21.77 0.24 -6.80
N LEU A 204 -21.60 1.50 -7.18
CA LEU A 204 -21.10 2.56 -6.32
C LEU A 204 -21.93 3.84 -6.50
N GLY A 205 -22.49 4.36 -5.41
CA GLY A 205 -23.16 5.65 -5.34
C GLY A 205 -22.43 6.59 -4.38
N LEU A 206 -22.17 7.82 -4.80
CA LEU A 206 -21.51 8.86 -4.02
C LEU A 206 -22.37 10.10 -3.95
N TYR A 207 -22.54 10.65 -2.75
CA TYR A 207 -23.36 11.82 -2.48
C TYR A 207 -22.61 12.82 -1.60
N SER A 208 -22.72 14.12 -1.89
CA SER A 208 -22.12 15.23 -1.13
C SER A 208 -22.89 15.64 0.14
N ARG A 209 -23.81 14.77 0.58
CA ARG A 209 -24.62 14.97 1.78
C ARG A 209 -24.88 13.66 2.50
N SER A 210 -25.36 13.75 3.73
CA SER A 210 -25.88 12.62 4.49
C SER A 210 -27.30 12.28 4.01
N LEU A 211 -27.50 11.05 3.54
CA LEU A 211 -28.83 10.54 3.18
C LEU A 211 -29.62 10.22 4.45
N THR A 212 -30.92 10.49 4.41
CA THR A 212 -31.86 10.11 5.47
C THR A 212 -32.19 8.62 5.40
N THR A 213 -32.69 8.05 6.50
CA THR A 213 -33.08 6.63 6.54
C THR A 213 -34.09 6.25 5.44
N ASP A 214 -35.05 7.12 5.16
CA ASP A 214 -36.08 6.86 4.14
C ASP A 214 -35.48 6.90 2.72
N GLU A 215 -34.56 7.83 2.47
CA GLU A 215 -33.83 7.90 1.21
C GLU A 215 -32.95 6.67 1.00
N VAL A 216 -32.26 6.20 2.05
CA VAL A 216 -31.44 4.99 2.01
C VAL A 216 -32.29 3.76 1.67
N LEU A 217 -33.46 3.61 2.30
CA LEU A 217 -34.36 2.49 2.04
C LEU A 217 -34.94 2.52 0.62
N ASN A 218 -35.35 3.70 0.14
CA ASN A 218 -35.84 3.89 -1.23
C ASN A 218 -34.71 3.63 -2.25
N SER A 219 -33.50 4.12 -1.97
CA SER A 219 -32.34 3.92 -2.83
C SER A 219 -31.99 2.43 -2.96
N PHE A 220 -31.90 1.72 -1.83
CA PHE A 220 -31.69 0.28 -1.80
C PHE A 220 -32.69 -0.49 -2.67
N SER A 221 -33.98 -0.15 -2.57
CA SER A 221 -35.04 -0.80 -3.35
C SER A 221 -34.81 -0.64 -4.86
N ARG A 222 -34.46 0.58 -5.30
CA ARG A 222 -34.16 0.90 -6.71
C ARG A 222 -32.87 0.27 -7.22
N TRP A 223 -31.86 0.12 -6.36
CA TRP A 223 -30.66 -0.63 -6.71
C TRP A 223 -31.00 -2.10 -7.02
N LYS A 224 -31.84 -2.72 -6.19
CA LYS A 224 -32.25 -4.11 -6.31
C LYS A 224 -33.22 -4.37 -7.47
N ASP A 225 -34.11 -3.45 -7.79
CA ASP A 225 -35.08 -3.62 -8.89
C ASP A 225 -34.52 -3.27 -10.29
N GLY A 226 -33.29 -2.75 -10.36
CA GLY A 226 -32.62 -2.41 -11.62
C GLY A 226 -32.93 -1.01 -12.16
N SER A 227 -33.78 -0.22 -11.49
CA SER A 227 -34.13 1.16 -11.88
C SER A 227 -33.03 2.17 -11.51
N ARG A 228 -31.77 1.75 -11.54
CA ARG A 228 -30.61 2.49 -11.02
C ARG A 228 -30.41 3.84 -11.71
N ILE A 229 -30.64 3.90 -13.02
CA ILE A 229 -30.46 5.12 -13.83
C ILE A 229 -31.44 6.24 -13.39
N SER A 230 -32.54 5.88 -12.73
CA SER A 230 -33.52 6.84 -12.19
C SER A 230 -33.24 7.30 -10.76
N LEU A 231 -32.14 6.84 -10.14
CA LEU A 231 -31.69 7.29 -8.81
C LEU A 231 -31.14 8.71 -8.89
N HIS A 232 -32.05 9.68 -9.01
CA HIS A 232 -31.70 11.06 -8.73
C HIS A 232 -32.01 11.40 -7.27
N LEU A 233 -30.96 11.52 -6.47
CA LEU A 233 -31.04 12.21 -5.20
C LEU A 233 -30.30 13.54 -5.32
N GLU A 234 -30.80 14.55 -4.63
CA GLU A 234 -30.07 15.82 -4.49
C GLU A 234 -28.67 15.53 -3.93
N GLY A 235 -27.65 16.24 -4.42
CA GLY A 235 -26.27 16.04 -3.99
C GLY A 235 -25.60 14.77 -4.54
N THR A 236 -26.15 14.13 -5.58
CA THR A 236 -25.46 13.04 -6.28
C THR A 236 -24.16 13.54 -6.90
N VAL A 237 -23.04 12.95 -6.50
CA VAL A 237 -21.69 13.21 -7.02
C VAL A 237 -21.37 12.25 -8.17
N GLY A 238 -21.65 10.95 -7.96
CA GLY A 238 -21.47 9.96 -9.00
C GLY A 238 -22.22 8.67 -8.72
N LEU A 239 -22.72 8.08 -9.80
CA LEU A 239 -23.41 6.80 -9.80
C LEU A 239 -22.76 5.88 -10.83
N TYR A 240 -22.22 4.76 -10.39
CA TYR A 240 -21.48 3.82 -11.24
C TYR A 240 -22.17 2.47 -11.25
N CYS A 241 -22.84 2.17 -12.36
CA CYS A 241 -23.55 0.90 -12.59
C CYS A 241 -22.75 -0.10 -13.42
N PHE A 242 -21.57 0.28 -13.94
CA PHE A 242 -20.65 -0.61 -14.68
C PHE A 242 -21.24 -1.30 -15.93
N GLN A 243 -22.23 -0.71 -16.59
CA GLN A 243 -22.88 -1.24 -17.80
C GLN A 243 -21.98 -1.31 -19.04
N GLU A 244 -21.02 -0.39 -19.16
CA GLU A 244 -20.11 -0.25 -20.31
C GLU A 244 -18.65 -0.18 -19.87
N ALA A 245 -18.22 -1.02 -18.92
CA ALA A 245 -16.84 -1.02 -18.43
C ALA A 245 -15.78 -1.47 -19.46
N ALA A 246 -16.17 -1.70 -20.73
CA ALA A 246 -15.34 -2.24 -21.80
C ALA A 246 -14.19 -1.31 -22.25
N GLU A 247 -14.24 -0.01 -21.91
CA GLU A 247 -13.30 1.00 -22.44
C GLU A 247 -12.30 1.54 -21.41
N ARG A 248 -11.98 0.79 -20.34
CA ARG A 248 -11.06 1.23 -19.26
C ARG A 248 -11.44 2.56 -18.58
N GLU A 249 -12.61 3.09 -18.89
CA GLU A 249 -13.24 4.23 -18.26
C GLU A 249 -14.65 3.80 -17.84
N VAL A 250 -14.95 3.94 -16.56
CA VAL A 250 -16.30 3.76 -16.02
C VAL A 250 -16.97 5.12 -15.99
N LYS A 251 -17.92 5.32 -16.91
CA LYS A 251 -18.71 6.53 -16.98
C LYS A 251 -19.67 6.63 -15.79
N ASN A 252 -19.86 7.86 -15.34
CA ASN A 252 -20.88 8.20 -14.38
C ASN A 252 -22.27 8.12 -15.05
N CYS A 253 -23.11 7.19 -14.61
CA CYS A 253 -24.46 6.97 -15.14
C CYS A 253 -25.40 8.16 -14.89
N TRP A 254 -25.04 9.07 -13.98
CA TRP A 254 -25.75 10.31 -13.68
C TRP A 254 -25.42 11.45 -14.67
N GLY A 255 -24.48 11.27 -15.60
CA GLY A 255 -24.03 12.32 -16.52
C GLY A 255 -23.13 13.37 -15.86
N GLY A 256 -22.68 13.14 -14.62
CA GLY A 256 -21.68 13.97 -13.95
C GLY A 256 -20.27 13.79 -14.53
N THR A 257 -19.38 14.76 -14.28
CA THR A 257 -18.02 14.79 -14.85
C THR A 257 -17.02 13.87 -14.16
N LEU A 258 -17.35 13.29 -13.01
CA LEU A 258 -16.50 12.37 -12.27
C LEU A 258 -16.62 10.95 -12.84
N ASN A 259 -15.82 10.62 -13.85
CA ASN A 259 -15.68 9.23 -14.28
C ASN A 259 -14.62 8.51 -13.42
N LEU A 260 -14.52 7.19 -13.58
CA LEU A 260 -13.44 6.40 -13.01
C LEU A 260 -12.59 5.82 -14.14
N LEU A 261 -11.28 5.77 -13.94
CA LEU A 261 -10.31 5.22 -14.85
C LEU A 261 -9.79 3.91 -14.29
N ILE A 262 -9.65 2.92 -15.18
CA ILE A 262 -8.99 1.66 -14.94
C ILE A 262 -7.62 1.74 -15.64
N PRO A 263 -6.54 2.08 -14.91
CA PRO A 263 -5.20 2.15 -15.50
C PRO A 263 -4.80 0.82 -16.15
N GLU A 264 -3.96 0.86 -17.18
CA GLU A 264 -3.46 -0.36 -17.82
C GLU A 264 -2.52 -1.15 -16.90
N THR A 265 -1.72 -0.43 -16.13
CA THR A 265 -0.74 -0.97 -15.19
C THR A 265 -1.13 -0.58 -13.78
N PHE A 266 -0.85 -1.46 -12.83
CA PHE A 266 -1.05 -1.17 -11.42
C PHE A 266 -0.04 -0.11 -10.97
N ALA A 267 -0.47 1.15 -11.01
CA ALA A 267 0.33 2.32 -10.70
C ALA A 267 -0.28 3.10 -9.53
N PRO A 268 0.01 2.71 -8.28
CA PRO A 268 -0.43 3.46 -7.11
C PRO A 268 0.05 4.92 -7.16
N PRO A 269 -0.82 5.90 -6.89
CA PRO A 269 -0.47 7.31 -7.02
C PRO A 269 0.49 7.83 -5.95
N ARG A 270 0.66 7.10 -4.83
CA ARG A 270 1.59 7.43 -3.74
C ARG A 270 2.70 6.40 -3.68
N LYS A 271 3.94 6.88 -3.70
CA LYS A 271 5.14 6.07 -3.46
C LYS A 271 5.60 6.24 -2.03
N ILE A 272 5.95 5.13 -1.37
CA ILE A 272 6.50 5.14 -0.02
C ILE A 272 7.98 4.78 -0.13
N LEU A 273 8.84 5.76 0.12
CA LEU A 273 10.29 5.57 0.19
C LEU A 273 10.70 5.53 1.65
N LEU A 274 11.51 4.53 2.04
CA LEU A 274 12.05 4.39 3.39
C LEU A 274 10.96 4.59 4.45
N SER A 275 9.93 3.74 4.40
CA SER A 275 8.85 3.81 5.37
C SER A 275 9.45 3.83 6.79
N HIS A 276 8.96 4.75 7.63
CA HIS A 276 9.38 4.86 9.04
C HIS A 276 8.82 3.70 9.90
N SER A 277 8.19 2.73 9.24
CA SER A 277 7.45 1.61 9.78
C SER A 277 8.39 0.56 10.36
N TRP A 278 8.91 0.84 11.55
CA TRP A 278 9.33 -0.20 12.50
C TRP A 278 8.17 -1.16 12.85
N ASP A 279 6.96 -0.92 12.33
CA ASP A 279 5.76 -1.72 12.52
C ASP A 279 5.90 -3.16 12.02
N HIS A 280 6.80 -3.44 11.07
CA HIS A 280 7.15 -4.82 10.74
C HIS A 280 7.76 -5.54 11.95
N LEU A 281 8.49 -4.87 12.85
CA LEU A 281 9.01 -5.45 14.11
C LEU A 281 7.92 -5.76 15.15
N ARG A 282 6.67 -5.29 14.93
CA ARG A 282 5.55 -5.56 15.85
C ARG A 282 4.89 -6.93 15.60
N HIS A 283 5.25 -7.63 14.52
CA HIS A 283 4.59 -8.86 14.06
C HIS A 283 5.40 -10.13 14.35
N GLY A 284 5.87 -10.31 15.59
CA GLY A 284 6.33 -11.61 16.11
C GLY A 284 7.49 -12.27 15.34
N TRP A 285 7.36 -13.57 15.03
CA TRP A 285 8.45 -14.41 14.50
C TRP A 285 8.87 -14.09 13.06
N SER A 286 7.95 -13.62 12.21
CA SER A 286 8.28 -13.23 10.82
C SER A 286 9.20 -12.01 10.81
N SER A 287 8.99 -11.08 11.74
CA SER A 287 9.85 -9.91 11.92
C SER A 287 11.29 -10.27 12.24
N ILE A 288 11.51 -11.29 13.06
CA ILE A 288 12.85 -11.74 13.44
C ILE A 288 13.55 -12.39 12.25
N GLN A 289 12.82 -13.13 11.41
CA GLN A 289 13.36 -13.72 10.19
C GLN A 289 13.85 -12.63 9.23
N ASP A 290 13.05 -11.58 9.00
CA ASP A 290 13.45 -10.47 8.12
C ASP A 290 14.73 -9.77 8.61
N VAL A 291 14.82 -9.53 9.92
CA VAL A 291 16.03 -8.97 10.56
C VAL A 291 17.25 -9.86 10.32
N ILE A 292 17.11 -11.18 10.56
CA ILE A 292 18.22 -12.13 10.39
C ILE A 292 18.65 -12.20 8.94
N VAL A 293 17.70 -12.26 7.99
CA VAL A 293 17.99 -12.35 6.55
C VAL A 293 18.72 -11.10 6.07
N ASN A 294 18.29 -9.90 6.48
CA ASN A 294 18.92 -8.64 6.10
C ASN A 294 20.36 -8.52 6.65
N ILE A 295 20.56 -8.87 7.93
CA ILE A 295 21.91 -8.89 8.52
C ILE A 295 22.78 -9.95 7.85
N ALA A 296 22.33 -11.20 7.81
CA ALA A 296 23.12 -12.32 7.30
C ALA A 296 23.44 -12.18 5.81
N GLY A 297 22.50 -11.63 5.02
CA GLY A 297 22.67 -11.40 3.59
C GLY A 297 23.78 -10.39 3.27
N PHE A 298 24.02 -9.41 4.14
CA PHE A 298 25.05 -8.37 3.92
C PHE A 298 26.39 -8.65 4.61
N ILE A 299 26.49 -9.64 5.52
CA ILE A 299 27.77 -10.04 6.13
C ILE A 299 28.83 -10.40 5.07
N PRO A 300 28.57 -11.28 4.09
CA PRO A 300 29.59 -11.62 3.10
C PRO A 300 29.97 -10.42 2.23
N PHE A 301 29.03 -9.52 1.93
CA PHE A 301 29.30 -8.30 1.19
C PHE A 301 30.28 -7.38 1.92
N GLY A 302 30.04 -7.15 3.22
CA GLY A 302 30.94 -6.35 4.06
C GLY A 302 32.34 -6.93 4.16
N PHE A 303 32.44 -8.26 4.33
CA PHE A 303 33.72 -8.97 4.36
C PHE A 303 34.50 -8.81 3.05
N LEU A 304 33.85 -9.11 1.91
CA LEU A 304 34.50 -9.05 0.59
C LEU A 304 34.92 -7.62 0.22
N THR A 305 34.09 -6.63 0.55
CA THR A 305 34.41 -5.20 0.33
C THR A 305 35.62 -4.77 1.15
N CYS A 306 35.66 -5.12 2.44
CA CYS A 306 36.78 -4.81 3.31
C CYS A 306 38.07 -5.49 2.81
N ALA A 307 38.01 -6.76 2.43
CA ALA A 307 39.15 -7.51 1.89
C ALA A 307 39.71 -6.89 0.59
N LEU A 308 38.83 -6.41 -0.31
CA LEU A 308 39.24 -5.70 -1.53
C LEU A 308 39.91 -4.36 -1.24
N LEU A 309 39.45 -3.64 -0.22
CA LEU A 309 40.02 -2.36 0.19
C LEU A 309 41.38 -2.56 0.86
N LEU A 310 41.53 -3.56 1.73
CA LEU A 310 42.80 -3.92 2.37
C LEU A 310 43.87 -4.36 1.36
N ARG A 311 43.48 -4.96 0.24
CA ARG A 311 44.40 -5.27 -0.87
C ARG A 311 45.04 -4.05 -1.50
N ARG A 312 44.40 -2.88 -1.45
CA ARG A 312 45.02 -1.64 -1.90
C ARG A 312 46.03 -1.25 -0.82
N ARG A 313 47.33 -1.44 -1.10
CA ARG A 313 48.48 -1.33 -0.16
C ARG A 313 48.60 -0.03 0.67
N ASN A 314 47.67 0.92 0.54
CA ASN A 314 47.67 2.23 1.21
C ASN A 314 46.47 2.45 2.16
N ALA A 315 45.54 1.49 2.31
CA ALA A 315 44.39 1.66 3.20
C ALA A 315 44.67 1.05 4.57
N GLY A 316 44.71 1.88 5.62
CA GLY A 316 44.73 1.37 7.00
C GLY A 316 43.45 0.59 7.33
N GLY A 317 43.53 -0.44 8.16
CA GLY A 317 42.40 -1.36 8.39
C GLY A 317 41.12 -0.70 8.90
N GLY A 318 41.24 0.29 9.79
CA GLY A 318 40.08 1.09 10.22
C GLY A 318 39.45 1.91 9.09
N LEU A 319 40.25 2.44 8.15
CA LEU A 319 39.74 3.17 6.99
C LEU A 319 39.07 2.23 5.98
N ALA A 320 39.60 1.02 5.80
CA ALA A 320 38.98 -0.02 4.96
C ALA A 320 37.63 -0.46 5.54
N PHE A 321 37.52 -0.60 6.87
CA PHE A 321 36.26 -0.86 7.57
C PHE A 321 35.22 0.25 7.33
N ILE A 322 35.59 1.51 7.57
CA ILE A 322 34.67 2.66 7.39
C ILE A 322 34.15 2.73 5.95
N HIS A 323 35.05 2.62 4.97
CA HIS A 323 34.63 2.63 3.56
C HIS A 323 33.73 1.45 3.21
N ALA A 324 33.99 0.24 3.73
CA ALA A 324 33.13 -0.91 3.48
C ALA A 324 31.71 -0.68 4.03
N VAL A 325 31.59 -0.12 5.22
CA VAL A 325 30.28 0.23 5.82
C VAL A 325 29.56 1.29 4.99
N LEU A 326 30.24 2.35 4.56
CA LEU A 326 29.64 3.41 3.72
C LEU A 326 29.19 2.87 2.36
N ILE A 327 29.97 2.00 1.73
CA ILE A 327 29.61 1.36 0.46
C ILE A 327 28.38 0.45 0.64
N GLY A 328 28.32 -0.34 1.72
CA GLY A 328 27.16 -1.18 2.00
C GLY A 328 25.90 -0.39 2.34
N ALA A 329 26.02 0.68 3.13
CA ALA A 329 24.90 1.59 3.39
C ALA A 329 24.39 2.24 2.11
N PHE A 330 25.28 2.68 1.22
CA PHE A 330 24.91 3.24 -0.09
C PHE A 330 24.25 2.20 -1.01
N LEU A 331 24.79 0.98 -1.08
CA LEU A 331 24.17 -0.12 -1.84
C LEU A 331 22.78 -0.43 -1.32
N SER A 332 22.61 -0.57 0.00
CA SER A 332 21.31 -0.84 0.59
C SER A 332 20.34 0.32 0.32
N PHE A 333 20.76 1.58 0.46
CA PHE A 333 19.93 2.74 0.13
C PHE A 333 19.51 2.72 -1.35
N THR A 334 20.41 2.31 -2.24
CA THR A 334 20.12 2.19 -3.68
C THR A 334 19.04 1.13 -3.93
N ILE A 335 19.15 -0.04 -3.31
CA ILE A 335 18.16 -1.11 -3.43
C ILE A 335 16.79 -0.64 -2.92
N GLU A 336 16.76 -0.06 -1.72
CA GLU A 336 15.55 0.52 -1.12
C GLU A 336 14.91 1.57 -2.03
N ASN A 337 15.74 2.43 -2.63
CA ASN A 337 15.26 3.45 -3.56
C ASN A 337 14.60 2.84 -4.78
N PHE A 338 15.16 1.78 -5.37
CA PHE A 338 14.57 1.08 -6.50
C PHE A 338 13.29 0.32 -6.12
N GLN A 339 13.27 -0.34 -4.97
CA GLN A 339 12.08 -1.06 -4.47
C GLN A 339 10.88 -0.13 -4.28
N ALA A 340 11.08 1.14 -3.94
CA ALA A 340 9.99 2.13 -3.86
C ALA A 340 9.26 2.37 -5.20
N TRP A 341 9.81 1.89 -6.33
CA TRP A 341 9.19 1.95 -7.66
C TRP A 341 8.61 0.60 -8.12
N LEU A 342 8.79 -0.46 -7.33
CA LEU A 342 8.25 -1.78 -7.61
C LEU A 342 6.97 -1.97 -6.78
N PRO A 343 5.78 -2.04 -7.38
CA PRO A 343 4.52 -2.08 -6.62
C PRO A 343 4.42 -3.28 -5.65
N SER A 344 5.03 -4.39 -6.00
CA SER A 344 5.09 -5.63 -5.20
C SER A 344 6.11 -5.58 -4.05
N ARG A 345 6.93 -4.53 -3.94
CA ARG A 345 7.98 -4.41 -2.90
C ARG A 345 7.74 -3.23 -1.98
N ASP A 346 8.19 -3.38 -0.74
CA ASP A 346 8.14 -2.34 0.28
C ASP A 346 9.54 -1.79 0.49
N SER A 347 9.66 -0.46 0.62
CA SER A 347 10.91 0.17 1.04
C SER A 347 10.86 0.54 2.52
N SER A 348 11.93 0.21 3.25
CA SER A 348 11.99 0.20 4.70
C SER A 348 13.30 0.80 5.23
N LEU A 349 13.18 1.73 6.18
CA LEU A 349 14.35 2.24 6.90
C LEU A 349 15.01 1.15 7.77
N ALA A 350 14.22 0.18 8.24
CA ALA A 350 14.72 -0.93 9.05
C ALA A 350 15.64 -1.83 8.22
N ASP A 351 15.27 -2.12 6.98
CA ASP A 351 16.06 -2.96 6.06
C ASP A 351 17.39 -2.28 5.73
N LEU A 352 17.36 -0.97 5.45
CA LEU A 352 18.57 -0.15 5.32
C LEU A 352 19.49 -0.28 6.54
N ALA A 353 18.94 -0.18 7.75
CA ALA A 353 19.70 -0.27 8.99
C ALA A 353 20.29 -1.67 9.21
N PHE A 354 19.52 -2.74 8.99
CA PHE A 354 19.95 -4.11 9.19
C PHE A 354 20.97 -4.59 8.16
N ASN A 355 20.80 -4.19 6.89
CA ASN A 355 21.79 -4.44 5.83
C ASN A 355 23.11 -3.71 6.13
N THR A 356 23.04 -2.46 6.63
CA THR A 356 24.21 -1.70 7.06
C THR A 356 24.92 -2.37 8.25
N LEU A 357 24.15 -2.86 9.22
CA LEU A 357 24.69 -3.63 10.36
C LEU A 357 25.37 -4.92 9.90
N GLY A 358 24.74 -5.70 9.02
CA GLY A 358 25.33 -6.90 8.41
C GLY A 358 26.66 -6.60 7.73
N THR A 359 26.69 -5.53 6.93
CA THR A 359 27.93 -5.04 6.29
C THR A 359 29.01 -4.73 7.31
N ALA A 360 28.66 -4.03 8.40
CA ALA A 360 29.62 -3.70 9.46
C ALA A 360 30.18 -4.95 10.15
N LEU A 361 29.34 -5.93 10.47
CA LEU A 361 29.79 -7.19 11.07
C LEU A 361 30.75 -7.95 10.14
N GLY A 362 30.43 -8.03 8.85
CA GLY A 362 31.31 -8.64 7.85
C GLY A 362 32.66 -7.92 7.70
N ALA A 363 32.63 -6.59 7.64
CA ALA A 363 33.83 -5.77 7.55
C ALA A 363 34.70 -5.89 8.81
N ALA A 364 34.09 -5.91 10.00
CA ALA A 364 34.81 -6.10 11.26
C ALA A 364 35.50 -7.47 11.32
N ALA A 365 34.81 -8.54 10.89
CA ALA A 365 35.41 -9.87 10.83
C ALA A 365 36.64 -9.92 9.91
N CYS A 366 36.57 -9.26 8.75
CA CYS A 366 37.72 -9.14 7.84
C CYS A 366 38.88 -8.35 8.46
N TRP A 367 38.58 -7.17 9.01
CA TRP A 367 39.58 -6.29 9.60
C TRP A 367 40.29 -6.94 10.80
N LEU A 368 39.55 -7.52 11.74
CA LEU A 368 40.13 -8.20 12.91
C LEU A 368 40.97 -9.43 12.53
N GLY A 369 40.57 -10.14 11.47
CA GLY A 369 41.39 -11.22 10.90
C GLY A 369 42.74 -10.69 10.39
N SER A 370 42.72 -9.61 9.60
CA SER A 370 43.94 -9.02 9.04
C SER A 370 44.92 -8.48 10.09
N THR A 371 44.43 -7.99 11.23
CA THR A 371 45.29 -7.53 12.32
C THR A 371 45.96 -8.66 13.09
N LYS A 372 45.36 -9.85 13.13
CA LYS A 372 45.96 -11.02 13.78
C LYS A 372 47.11 -11.55 12.95
N ASP A 373 46.91 -11.67 11.63
CA ASP A 373 47.97 -12.13 10.72
C ASP A 373 49.20 -11.20 10.78
N ALA A 374 49.00 -9.88 10.88
CA ALA A 374 50.07 -8.90 11.02
C ALA A 374 50.77 -8.87 12.39
N ALA A 375 50.25 -9.57 13.41
CA ALA A 375 50.85 -9.66 14.75
C ALA A 375 51.68 -10.93 14.96
N PHE A 376 51.66 -11.86 14.00
CA PHE A 376 52.41 -13.12 14.02
C PHE A 376 53.54 -13.19 12.97
N ASP A 377 53.64 -12.18 12.10
CA ASP A 377 54.83 -11.85 11.29
C ASP A 377 55.69 -10.81 12.03
#